data_AF-A0A959V6Y4-F1
#
_entry.id   AF-A0A959V6Y4-F1
#
_cell.length_a   1.000
_cell.length_b   1.000
_cell.length_c   1.000
_cell.angle_alpha   90.00
_cell.angle_beta   90.00
_cell.angle_gamma   90.00
#
_symmetry.space_group_name_H-M   'P 1'
#
loop_
_entity.id
_entity.type
_entity.pdbx_description
1 polymer ?
#
loop_
_entity_poly.entity_id
_entity_poly.type
_entity_poly.pdbx_seq_one_letter_code
_entity_poly.pdbx_strand_id
1 'polypeptide(L)'
;MSRNISTLSGREGRELDDSLWERLQQAAAKNGGSPGDTAHTEVADDFLIGEAITYGTSSFYDFLKKGNQGKKAYVCNGSTCLVAGTQDRVQAELEKHFKPEEIGHMCCLGRCHENSAFNVGDVNY
;
A
#
# COMPACT_ATOMS: atom_id res chain seq x y z
N MET A 1 -22.03 -1.27 17.12
CA MET A 1 -21.98 -0.63 15.78
C MET A 1 -22.75 0.67 15.80
N SER A 2 -22.16 1.76 15.29
CA SER A 2 -22.84 3.04 15.08
C SER A 2 -24.11 2.87 14.22
N ARG A 3 -25.20 3.57 14.56
CA ARG A 3 -26.44 3.56 13.78
C ARG A 3 -26.32 4.33 12.45
N ASN A 4 -25.29 5.16 12.28
CA ASN A 4 -25.06 5.94 11.06
C ASN A 4 -23.55 6.06 10.80
N ILE A 5 -23.02 5.16 9.98
CA ILE A 5 -21.61 5.17 9.56
C ILE A 5 -21.28 6.38 8.68
N SER A 6 -22.26 6.91 7.95
CA SER A 6 -22.09 8.04 7.02
C SER A 6 -21.76 9.34 7.73
N THR A 7 -22.16 9.50 9.01
CA THR A 7 -21.85 10.69 9.82
C THR A 7 -20.48 10.65 10.51
N LEU A 8 -19.75 9.53 10.43
CA LEU A 8 -18.48 9.37 11.14
C LEU A 8 -17.36 10.24 10.55
N SER A 9 -17.26 10.30 9.21
CA SER A 9 -16.31 11.18 8.52
C SER A 9 -16.71 12.65 8.63
N GLY A 10 -18.01 12.95 8.68
CA GLY A 10 -18.54 14.32 8.83
C GLY A 10 -18.41 14.92 10.24
N ARG A 11 -17.68 14.28 11.16
CA ARG A 11 -17.34 14.86 12.46
C ARG A 11 -16.28 15.95 12.25
N GLU A 12 -16.43 17.05 12.96
CA GLU A 12 -15.52 18.19 12.86
C GLU A 12 -14.05 17.74 13.00
N GLY A 13 -13.21 18.12 12.04
CA GLY A 13 -11.78 17.78 11.97
C GLY A 13 -11.44 16.35 11.52
N ARG A 14 -12.38 15.39 11.52
CA ARG A 14 -12.05 13.98 11.21
C ARG A 14 -11.75 13.73 9.74
N GLU A 15 -12.45 14.37 8.81
CA GLU A 15 -12.21 14.13 7.38
C GLU A 15 -10.89 14.73 6.89
N LEU A 16 -10.48 15.88 7.43
CA LEU A 16 -9.33 16.65 6.94
C LEU A 16 -8.05 16.41 7.74
N ASP A 17 -8.15 16.13 9.04
CA ASP A 17 -6.98 16.08 9.93
C ASP A 17 -6.69 14.68 10.49
N ASP A 18 -7.66 13.75 10.45
CA ASP A 18 -7.55 12.41 11.05
C ASP A 18 -8.43 11.40 10.33
N SER A 19 -8.21 11.25 9.02
CA SER A 19 -9.01 10.35 8.20
C SER A 19 -8.69 8.87 8.49
N LEU A 20 -9.66 7.98 8.27
CA LEU A 20 -9.45 6.53 8.38
C LEU A 20 -8.28 6.06 7.52
N TRP A 21 -8.15 6.63 6.33
CA TRP A 21 -7.09 6.33 5.38
C TRP A 21 -5.70 6.69 5.94
N GLU A 22 -5.52 7.91 6.42
CA GLU A 22 -4.25 8.35 7.00
C GLU A 22 -3.88 7.52 8.24
N ARG A 23 -4.87 7.17 9.07
CA ARG A 23 -4.62 6.31 10.24
C ARG A 23 -4.12 4.93 9.86
N LEU A 24 -4.74 4.30 8.85
CA LEU A 24 -4.27 3.01 8.36
C LEU A 24 -2.89 3.12 7.69
N GLN A 25 -2.61 4.19 6.94
CA GLN A 25 -1.28 4.42 6.37
C GLN A 25 -0.21 4.60 7.45
N GLN A 26 -0.48 5.39 8.49
CA GLN A 26 0.45 5.60 9.61
C GLN A 26 0.69 4.29 10.37
N ALA A 27 -0.35 3.49 10.59
CA ALA A 27 -0.21 2.18 11.21
C ALA A 27 0.61 1.22 10.34
N ALA A 28 0.41 1.25 9.02
CA ALA A 28 1.19 0.45 8.08
C ALA A 28 2.66 0.86 8.05
N ALA A 29 2.95 2.17 8.01
CA ALA A 29 4.32 2.68 8.01
C ALA A 29 5.10 2.21 9.26
N LYS A 30 4.45 2.16 10.42
CA LYS A 30 5.04 1.63 11.67
C LYS A 30 5.27 0.12 11.66
N ASN A 31 4.60 -0.62 10.78
CA ASN A 31 4.64 -2.08 10.72
C ASN A 31 5.12 -2.61 9.35
N GLY A 32 5.92 -1.80 8.64
CA GLY A 32 6.61 -2.22 7.42
C GLY A 32 5.71 -2.37 6.19
N GLY A 33 4.63 -1.58 6.06
CA GLY A 33 3.79 -1.54 4.86
C GLY A 33 2.46 -2.30 4.97
N SER A 34 2.07 -2.76 6.16
CA SER A 34 0.71 -3.26 6.41
C SER A 34 0.37 -3.01 7.88
N PRO A 35 -0.83 -2.53 8.23
CA PRO A 35 -1.19 -2.40 9.64
C PRO A 35 -1.19 -3.78 10.33
N GLY A 36 -0.88 -3.80 11.62
CA GLY A 36 -0.98 -5.01 12.44
C GLY A 36 -2.40 -5.28 12.89
N ASP A 37 -2.69 -6.51 13.30
CA ASP A 37 -4.04 -6.91 13.74
C ASP A 37 -4.51 -6.07 14.95
N THR A 38 -3.63 -5.78 15.92
CA THR A 38 -3.95 -4.90 17.05
C THR A 38 -4.26 -3.46 16.61
N ALA A 39 -3.53 -2.94 15.62
CA ALA A 39 -3.79 -1.61 15.07
C ALA A 39 -5.13 -1.54 14.32
N HIS A 40 -5.55 -2.63 13.66
CA HIS A 40 -6.89 -2.69 13.05
C HIS A 40 -8.00 -2.60 14.09
N THR A 41 -7.85 -3.28 15.24
CA THR A 41 -8.79 -3.20 16.36
C THR A 41 -8.83 -1.79 16.94
N GLU A 42 -7.68 -1.21 17.26
CA GLU A 42 -7.58 0.15 17.80
C GLU A 42 -8.23 1.20 16.88
N VAL A 43 -7.94 1.14 15.58
CA VAL A 43 -8.54 2.05 14.60
C VAL A 43 -10.05 1.78 14.45
N ALA A 44 -10.50 0.53 14.54
CA ALA A 44 -11.93 0.22 14.44
C ALA A 44 -12.71 0.80 15.63
N ASP A 45 -12.16 0.66 16.84
CA ASP A 45 -12.74 1.19 18.07
C ASP A 45 -12.80 2.73 18.05
N ASP A 46 -11.71 3.39 17.66
CA ASP A 46 -11.61 4.86 17.58
C ASP A 46 -12.63 5.45 16.59
N PHE A 47 -12.84 4.78 15.46
CA PHE A 47 -13.79 5.21 14.43
C PHE A 47 -15.20 4.68 14.66
N LEU A 48 -15.44 3.85 15.69
CA LEU A 48 -16.72 3.20 15.99
C LEU A 48 -17.28 2.38 14.82
N ILE A 49 -16.38 1.72 14.08
CA ILE A 49 -16.66 0.81 12.96
C ILE A 49 -16.27 -0.62 13.33
N GLY A 50 -16.65 -1.60 12.51
CA GLY A 50 -16.23 -2.99 12.72
C GLY A 50 -14.80 -3.24 12.25
N GLU A 51 -14.08 -4.14 12.92
CA GLU A 51 -12.72 -4.59 12.50
C GLU A 51 -12.69 -5.10 11.05
N ALA A 52 -13.78 -5.71 10.59
CA ALA A 52 -13.92 -6.15 9.21
C ALA A 52 -13.76 -4.98 8.21
N ILE A 53 -14.11 -3.74 8.60
CA ILE A 53 -13.95 -2.55 7.75
C ILE A 53 -12.50 -2.10 7.72
N THR A 54 -11.80 -2.06 8.85
CA THR A 54 -10.38 -1.65 8.89
C THR A 54 -9.49 -2.68 8.19
N TYR A 55 -9.71 -3.96 8.45
CA TYR A 55 -9.04 -5.05 7.75
C TYR A 55 -9.40 -5.08 6.26
N GLY A 56 -10.69 -4.99 5.94
CA GLY A 56 -11.18 -4.98 4.55
C GLY A 56 -10.56 -3.84 3.74
N THR A 57 -10.57 -2.63 4.28
CA THR A 57 -9.94 -1.45 3.66
C THR A 57 -8.45 -1.70 3.42
N SER A 58 -7.73 -2.20 4.41
CA SER A 58 -6.28 -2.42 4.27
C SER A 58 -5.95 -3.52 3.28
N SER A 59 -6.76 -4.58 3.23
CA SER A 59 -6.60 -5.66 2.25
C SER A 59 -6.93 -5.24 0.81
N PHE A 60 -7.74 -4.19 0.63
CA PHE A 60 -8.14 -3.68 -0.67
C PHE A 60 -7.03 -2.87 -1.35
N TYR A 61 -6.33 -2.02 -0.61
CA TYR A 61 -5.27 -1.19 -1.18
C TYR A 61 -3.94 -1.94 -1.23
N ASP A 62 -3.31 -1.94 -2.41
CA ASP A 62 -2.11 -2.74 -2.69
C ASP A 62 -0.96 -2.49 -1.71
N PHE A 63 -0.79 -1.26 -1.22
CA PHE A 63 0.29 -0.91 -0.31
C PHE A 63 -0.02 -1.11 1.17
N LEU A 64 -1.26 -1.44 1.53
CA LEU A 64 -1.65 -1.71 2.92
C LEU A 64 -1.93 -3.18 3.19
N LYS A 65 -2.05 -4.02 2.16
CA LYS A 65 -2.33 -5.44 2.33
C LYS A 65 -1.12 -6.17 2.92
N LYS A 66 -1.37 -7.25 3.67
CA LYS A 66 -0.32 -8.09 4.30
C LYS A 66 0.77 -8.54 3.31
N GLY A 67 0.42 -8.83 2.06
CA GLY A 67 1.40 -9.23 1.03
C GLY A 67 2.41 -8.14 0.63
N ASN A 68 2.15 -6.88 0.96
CA ASN A 68 3.06 -5.77 0.75
C ASN A 68 3.99 -5.53 1.94
N GLN A 69 3.78 -6.23 3.05
CA GLN A 69 4.61 -6.06 4.23
C GLN A 69 6.07 -6.44 3.93
N GLY A 70 7.00 -5.53 4.24
CA GLY A 70 8.43 -5.69 4.03
C GLY A 70 8.91 -5.40 2.61
N LYS A 71 8.03 -5.02 1.67
CA LYS A 71 8.43 -4.62 0.32
C LYS A 71 9.15 -3.26 0.34
N LYS A 72 10.23 -3.16 -0.43
CA LYS A 72 11.12 -1.99 -0.50
C LYS A 72 11.39 -1.51 -1.93
N ALA A 73 11.21 -2.40 -2.90
CA ALA A 73 11.36 -2.11 -4.31
C ALA A 73 10.23 -2.75 -5.10
N TYR A 74 9.88 -2.18 -6.25
CA TYR A 74 8.80 -2.67 -7.09
C TYR A 74 9.17 -2.71 -8.56
N VAL A 75 8.94 -3.85 -9.19
CA VAL A 75 9.07 -4.05 -10.63
C VAL A 75 7.74 -3.68 -11.31
N CYS A 76 7.81 -2.87 -12.38
CA CYS A 76 6.63 -2.51 -13.16
C CYS A 76 6.01 -3.75 -13.82
N ASN A 77 4.74 -4.02 -13.56
CA ASN A 77 3.97 -5.05 -14.28
C ASN A 77 2.86 -4.44 -15.16
N GLY A 78 3.00 -3.15 -15.53
CA GLY A 78 2.11 -2.50 -16.48
C GLY A 78 2.27 -3.04 -17.90
N SER A 79 1.21 -2.96 -18.71
CA SER A 79 1.18 -3.59 -20.05
C SER A 79 2.34 -3.17 -20.95
N THR A 80 2.73 -1.90 -20.97
CA THR A 80 3.88 -1.43 -21.78
C THR A 80 5.19 -2.06 -21.31
N CYS A 81 5.42 -2.12 -20.00
CA CYS A 81 6.60 -2.75 -19.39
C CYS A 81 6.68 -4.25 -19.75
N LEU A 82 5.55 -4.95 -19.69
CA LEU A 82 5.46 -6.37 -20.03
C LEU A 82 5.69 -6.61 -21.52
N VAL A 83 5.10 -5.80 -22.40
CA VAL A 83 5.30 -5.89 -23.86
C VAL A 83 6.75 -5.60 -24.25
N ALA A 84 7.41 -4.68 -23.55
CA ALA A 84 8.83 -4.40 -23.77
C ALA A 84 9.76 -5.56 -23.35
N GLY A 85 9.29 -6.48 -22.50
CA GLY A 85 10.03 -7.67 -22.10
C GLY A 85 11.29 -7.40 -21.28
N THR A 86 11.42 -6.23 -20.65
CA THR A 86 12.65 -5.84 -19.93
C THR A 86 12.62 -6.14 -18.44
N GLN A 87 11.46 -6.56 -17.90
CA GLN A 87 11.24 -6.62 -16.46
C GLN A 87 11.98 -7.77 -15.77
N ASP A 88 12.31 -8.84 -16.48
CA ASP A 88 13.19 -9.90 -15.96
C ASP A 88 14.60 -9.36 -15.68
N ARG A 89 15.09 -8.44 -16.54
CA ARG A 89 16.37 -7.76 -16.32
C ARG A 89 16.29 -6.80 -15.13
N VAL A 90 15.19 -6.04 -15.02
CA VAL A 90 14.97 -5.14 -13.88
C VAL A 90 14.92 -5.93 -12.57
N GLN A 91 14.21 -7.05 -12.53
CA GLN A 91 14.16 -7.97 -11.39
C GLN A 91 15.57 -8.44 -11.01
N ALA A 92 16.36 -8.93 -11.97
CA ALA A 92 17.71 -9.42 -11.73
C ALA A 92 18.67 -8.32 -11.22
N GLU A 93 18.50 -7.07 -11.66
CA GLU A 93 19.28 -5.95 -11.12
C GLU A 93 18.86 -5.60 -9.69
N LEU A 94 17.56 -5.59 -9.38
CA LEU A 94 17.07 -5.32 -8.03
C LEU A 94 17.49 -6.41 -7.02
N GLU A 95 17.51 -7.67 -7.44
CA GLU A 95 17.95 -8.81 -6.59
C GLU A 95 19.42 -8.73 -6.17
N LYS A 96 20.25 -7.90 -6.81
CA LYS A 96 21.62 -7.61 -6.34
C LYS A 96 21.65 -6.73 -5.10
N HIS A 97 20.57 -5.99 -4.84
CA HIS A 97 20.47 -4.98 -3.78
C HIS A 97 19.44 -5.31 -2.71
N PHE A 98 18.41 -6.07 -3.05
CA PHE A 98 17.30 -6.44 -2.17
C PHE A 98 17.09 -7.94 -2.19
N LYS A 99 16.54 -8.48 -1.10
CA LYS A 99 16.13 -9.90 -1.09
C LYS A 99 14.90 -10.10 -1.98
N PRO A 100 14.70 -11.28 -2.58
CA PRO A 100 13.52 -11.55 -3.40
C PRO A 100 12.19 -11.22 -2.69
N GLU A 101 12.10 -11.51 -1.38
CA GLU A 101 10.92 -11.20 -0.58
C GLU A 101 10.69 -9.70 -0.34
N GLU A 102 11.69 -8.83 -0.53
CA GLU A 102 11.58 -7.37 -0.42
C GLU A 102 11.17 -6.72 -1.75
N ILE A 103 11.14 -7.48 -2.84
CA ILE A 103 10.77 -6.99 -4.18
C ILE A 103 9.31 -7.36 -4.46
N GLY A 104 8.52 -6.35 -4.81
CA GLY A 104 7.11 -6.47 -5.17
C GLY A 104 6.85 -6.09 -6.63
N HIS A 105 5.58 -5.99 -6.98
CA HIS A 105 5.14 -5.47 -8.28
C HIS A 105 4.24 -4.25 -8.09
N MET A 106 4.34 -3.31 -9.01
CA MET A 106 3.49 -2.13 -9.05
C MET A 106 2.93 -1.92 -10.46
N CYS A 107 1.61 -1.79 -10.54
CA CYS A 107 0.89 -1.57 -11.78
C CYS A 107 1.05 -0.12 -12.23
N CYS A 108 1.78 0.09 -13.33
CA CYS A 108 2.02 1.38 -13.97
C CYS A 108 2.76 2.41 -13.10
N LEU A 109 3.98 2.76 -13.50
CA LEU A 109 4.83 3.74 -12.79
C LEU A 109 4.87 5.13 -13.44
N GLY A 110 4.10 5.34 -14.52
CA GLY A 110 4.10 6.61 -15.28
C GLY A 110 5.35 6.85 -16.13
N ARG A 111 6.31 5.91 -16.15
CA ARG A 111 7.56 5.99 -16.93
C ARG A 111 7.57 5.05 -18.15
N CYS A 112 6.41 4.91 -18.79
CA CYS A 112 6.20 3.91 -19.85
C CYS A 112 7.17 4.06 -21.04
N HIS A 113 7.59 5.28 -21.37
CA HIS A 113 8.51 5.57 -22.48
C HIS A 113 9.94 5.02 -22.27
N GLU A 114 10.28 4.65 -21.03
CA GLU A 114 11.60 4.13 -20.66
C GLU A 114 11.66 2.61 -20.74
N ASN A 115 10.50 1.96 -20.83
CA ASN A 115 10.33 0.52 -21.04
C ASN A 115 10.93 -0.40 -19.97
N SER A 116 11.63 0.12 -18.95
CA SER A 116 12.28 -0.60 -17.85
C SER A 116 12.00 0.03 -16.48
N ALA A 117 10.76 0.48 -16.24
CA ALA A 117 10.42 1.22 -15.04
C ALA A 117 10.42 0.36 -13.77
N PHE A 118 10.83 0.94 -12.64
CA PHE A 118 10.79 0.34 -11.30
C PHE A 118 10.67 1.42 -10.21
N ASN A 119 10.32 1.05 -8.98
CA ASN A 119 10.27 1.96 -7.84
C ASN A 119 11.22 1.50 -6.75
N VAL A 120 11.96 2.44 -6.15
CA VAL A 120 12.75 2.22 -4.93
C VAL A 120 12.59 3.43 -4.02
N GLY A 121 12.18 3.20 -2.77
CA GLY A 121 12.10 4.26 -1.76
C GLY A 121 11.20 5.43 -2.18
N ASP A 122 10.01 5.12 -2.68
CA ASP A 122 9.00 6.09 -3.15
C ASP A 122 9.40 6.91 -4.38
N VAL A 123 10.51 6.56 -5.04
CA VAL A 123 10.95 7.20 -6.29
C VAL A 123 10.81 6.22 -7.46
N ASN A 124 10.16 6.69 -8.53
CA ASN A 124 10.01 5.93 -9.77
C ASN A 124 11.21 6.20 -10.69
N TYR A 125 11.79 5.11 -11.18
CA TYR A 125 12.85 5.02 -12.18
C TYR A 125 12.35 4.26 -13.41
#